data_AF-A0A0D0CJB8-F1
#
_entry.id   AF-A0A0D0CJB8-F1
#
_cell.length_a   1.000
_cell.length_b   1.000
_cell.length_c   1.000
_cell.angle_alpha   90.00
_cell.angle_beta   90.00
_cell.angle_gamma   90.00
#
_symmetry.space_group_name_H-M   'P 1'
#
loop_
_entity.id
_entity.type
_entity.pdbx_description
1 polymer ?
#
loop_
_entity_poly.entity_id
_entity_poly.type
_entity_poly.pdbx_seq_one_letter_code
_entity_poly.pdbx_strand_id
1 'polypeptide(L)'
;MISACRSLYHFARPINLGHLCPVRAYCEWINTTKITEGFVFRKIASNDRISADSTKHMTSEQFLHGFRMNLLDIGIDPAPYGTHSFCRGGCQWLATDLRWTIRKICEWGGWSTDFSYMTIVKYLISWNDDPRERREDFFNMHRAPTIACPACGRTCACS
;
A
#
# COMPACT_ATOMS: atom_id res chain seq x y z
N MET A 1 15.79 -22.51 -9.00
CA MET A 1 15.07 -21.31 -8.49
C MET A 1 14.01 -21.61 -7.43
N ILE A 2 13.18 -22.66 -7.57
CA ILE A 2 12.15 -23.02 -6.57
C ILE A 2 12.74 -23.28 -5.16
N SER A 3 13.95 -23.84 -5.07
CA SER A 3 14.65 -24.09 -3.79
C SER A 3 15.05 -22.78 -3.05
N ALA A 4 15.31 -21.69 -3.77
CA ALA A 4 15.75 -20.43 -3.15
C ALA A 4 14.62 -19.66 -2.46
N CYS A 5 13.37 -19.74 -2.96
CA CYS A 5 12.22 -19.14 -2.27
C CYS A 5 11.98 -19.80 -0.90
N ARG A 6 12.37 -21.07 -0.71
CA ARG A 6 12.17 -21.81 0.56
C ARG A 6 13.09 -21.36 1.70
N SER A 7 14.19 -20.67 1.41
CA SER A 7 15.16 -20.24 2.43
C SER A 7 14.82 -18.85 3.02
N LEU A 8 14.03 -18.03 2.31
CA LEU A 8 13.68 -16.67 2.73
C LEU A 8 12.50 -16.60 3.72
N TYR A 9 11.89 -17.73 4.07
CA TYR A 9 10.78 -17.82 5.03
C TYR A 9 11.19 -17.56 6.50
N HIS A 10 12.48 -17.34 6.78
CA HIS A 10 12.99 -17.22 8.15
C HIS A 10 12.81 -15.85 8.82
N PHE A 11 12.24 -14.84 8.16
CA PHE A 11 11.78 -13.64 8.87
C PHE A 11 10.38 -13.90 9.44
N ALA A 12 10.35 -14.36 10.69
CA ALA A 12 9.18 -14.68 11.48
C ALA A 12 8.06 -13.62 11.32
N ARG A 13 7.06 -13.92 10.49
CA ARG A 13 5.79 -13.20 10.45
C ARG A 13 4.70 -14.07 11.05
N PRO A 14 3.76 -13.49 11.82
CA PRO A 14 2.54 -14.18 12.23
C PRO A 14 1.87 -14.86 11.03
N ILE A 15 1.42 -16.10 11.19
CA ILE A 15 0.92 -16.92 10.08
C ILE A 15 -0.29 -16.27 9.36
N ASN A 16 -1.09 -15.50 10.10
CA ASN A 16 -2.22 -14.71 9.58
C ASN A 16 -1.80 -13.57 8.65
N LEU A 17 -0.54 -13.11 8.71
CA LEU A 17 0.00 -12.04 7.84
C LEU A 17 0.80 -12.60 6.65
N GLY A 18 0.75 -13.92 6.40
CA GLY A 18 1.47 -14.55 5.29
C GLY A 18 1.11 -13.96 3.92
N HIS A 19 -0.11 -13.45 3.76
CA HIS A 19 -0.57 -12.78 2.53
C HIS A 19 0.08 -11.43 2.26
N LEU A 20 0.68 -10.80 3.28
CA LEU A 20 1.45 -9.57 3.14
C LEU A 20 2.93 -9.83 2.85
N CYS A 21 3.33 -11.08 2.61
CA CYS A 21 4.72 -11.43 2.34
C CYS A 21 5.11 -11.07 0.90
N PRO A 22 5.96 -10.03 0.68
CA PRO A 22 6.35 -9.63 -0.67
C PRO A 22 7.16 -10.71 -1.38
N VAL A 23 7.95 -11.51 -0.64
CA VAL A 23 8.69 -12.64 -1.21
C VAL A 23 7.72 -13.70 -1.73
N ARG A 24 6.68 -14.03 -0.96
CA ARG A 24 5.67 -15.01 -1.38
C ARG A 24 4.91 -14.51 -2.61
N ALA A 25 4.42 -13.27 -2.57
CA ALA A 25 3.72 -12.64 -3.68
C ALA A 25 4.60 -12.59 -4.95
N TYR A 26 5.89 -12.27 -4.80
CA TYR A 26 6.84 -12.29 -5.90
C TYR A 26 7.07 -13.70 -6.46
N CYS A 27 7.27 -14.71 -5.60
CA CYS A 27 7.46 -16.09 -6.04
C CYS A 27 6.20 -16.61 -6.78
N GLU A 28 5.01 -16.31 -6.27
CA GLU A 28 3.72 -16.62 -6.92
C GLU A 28 3.59 -15.92 -8.28
N TRP A 29 3.94 -14.63 -8.35
CA TRP A 29 3.97 -13.87 -9.60
C TRP A 29 4.90 -14.51 -10.63
N ILE A 30 6.17 -14.76 -10.29
CA ILE A 30 7.13 -15.40 -11.22
C ILE A 30 6.66 -16.80 -11.65
N ASN A 31 6.12 -17.58 -10.70
CA ASN A 31 5.60 -18.92 -11.00
C ASN A 31 4.39 -18.90 -11.94
N THR A 32 3.54 -17.88 -11.84
CA THR A 32 2.33 -17.75 -12.67
C THR A 32 2.67 -17.22 -14.05
N THR A 33 3.53 -16.20 -14.10
CA THR A 33 3.84 -15.45 -15.32
C THR A 33 4.92 -16.09 -16.18
N LYS A 34 5.73 -16.98 -15.59
CA LYS A 34 6.86 -17.66 -16.24
C LYS A 34 7.88 -16.69 -16.86
N ILE A 35 7.96 -15.46 -16.35
CA ILE A 35 8.94 -14.47 -16.81
C ILE A 35 10.33 -14.93 -16.40
N THR A 36 11.22 -15.09 -17.37
CA THR A 36 12.62 -15.50 -17.16
C THR A 36 13.62 -14.38 -17.45
N GLU A 37 13.19 -13.31 -18.12
CA GLU A 37 14.05 -12.21 -18.58
C GLU A 37 13.31 -10.87 -18.68
N GLY A 38 14.06 -9.78 -18.78
CA GLY A 38 13.53 -8.42 -18.88
C GLY A 38 12.90 -7.93 -17.58
N PHE A 39 11.90 -7.05 -17.68
CA PHE A 39 11.21 -6.51 -16.52
C PHE A 39 10.35 -7.56 -15.81
N VAL A 40 10.43 -7.61 -14.48
CA VAL A 40 9.57 -8.44 -13.62
C VAL A 40 8.11 -8.02 -13.74
N PHE A 41 7.85 -6.72 -13.66
CA PHE A 41 6.52 -6.13 -13.82
C PHE A 41 6.43 -5.53 -15.22
N ARG A 42 5.97 -6.35 -16.17
CA ARG A 42 5.77 -5.91 -17.55
C ARG A 42 4.44 -5.20 -17.70
N LYS A 43 4.33 -4.42 -18.77
CA LYS A 43 3.07 -3.83 -19.20
C LYS A 43 1.98 -4.91 -19.30
N ILE A 44 0.82 -4.66 -18.74
CA ILE A 44 -0.39 -5.45 -18.96
C ILE A 44 -1.09 -4.91 -20.21
N ALA A 45 -1.47 -5.79 -21.13
CA ALA A 45 -2.20 -5.47 -22.35
C ALA A 45 -3.70 -5.31 -22.07
N SER A 46 -4.45 -4.81 -23.04
CA SER A 46 -5.90 -4.52 -22.90
C SER A 46 -6.79 -5.73 -22.61
N ASN A 47 -6.27 -6.94 -22.76
CA ASN A 47 -6.94 -8.20 -22.43
C ASN A 47 -6.48 -8.79 -21.08
N ASP A 48 -5.91 -7.94 -20.23
CA ASP A 48 -5.37 -8.29 -18.91
C ASP A 48 -4.21 -9.32 -18.95
N ARG A 49 -3.60 -9.51 -20.14
CA ARG A 49 -2.43 -10.37 -20.31
C ARG A 49 -1.15 -9.57 -20.18
N ILE A 50 -0.13 -10.22 -19.66
CA ILE A 50 1.21 -9.65 -19.57
C ILE A 50 1.80 -9.53 -20.97
N SER A 51 2.42 -8.39 -21.25
CA SER A 51 3.11 -8.13 -22.51
C SER A 51 4.22 -9.15 -22.75
N ALA A 52 4.19 -9.79 -23.94
CA ALA A 52 5.25 -10.67 -24.40
C ALA A 52 6.57 -9.91 -24.64
N ASP A 53 6.48 -8.62 -24.97
CA ASP A 53 7.61 -7.72 -25.14
C ASP A 53 8.30 -7.47 -23.78
N SER A 54 9.51 -8.02 -23.63
CA SER A 54 10.32 -7.97 -22.40
C SER A 54 10.91 -6.59 -22.10
N THR A 55 10.85 -5.66 -23.06
CA THR A 55 11.36 -4.28 -22.93
C THR A 55 10.34 -3.31 -22.35
N LYS A 56 9.06 -3.71 -22.29
CA LYS A 56 7.97 -2.85 -21.81
C LYS A 56 7.65 -3.13 -20.35
N HIS A 57 8.06 -2.21 -19.49
CA HIS A 57 7.70 -2.22 -18.07
C HIS A 57 6.28 -1.68 -17.85
N MET A 58 5.69 -2.05 -16.72
CA MET A 58 4.46 -1.44 -16.21
C MET A 58 4.76 -0.02 -15.74
N THR A 59 3.99 0.96 -16.21
CA THR A 59 4.11 2.34 -15.72
C THR A 59 3.34 2.54 -14.42
N SER A 60 3.67 3.60 -13.68
CA SER A 60 2.96 3.97 -12.45
C SER A 60 1.48 4.27 -12.69
N GLU A 61 1.14 4.90 -13.82
CA GLU A 61 -0.24 5.21 -14.22
C GLU A 61 -1.02 3.93 -14.48
N GLN A 62 -0.39 2.97 -15.15
CA GLN A 62 -1.00 1.69 -15.44
C GLN A 62 -1.25 0.88 -14.16
N PHE A 63 -0.27 0.85 -13.25
CA PHE A 63 -0.43 0.25 -11.93
C PHE A 63 -1.59 0.90 -11.17
N LEU A 64 -1.62 2.24 -11.10
CA LEU A 64 -2.67 2.97 -10.41
C LEU A 64 -4.05 2.70 -11.00
N HIS A 65 -4.16 2.64 -12.33
CA HIS A 65 -5.42 2.33 -12.98
C HIS A 65 -5.92 0.94 -12.56
N GLY A 66 -5.11 -0.10 -12.72
CA GLY A 66 -5.48 -1.47 -12.35
C GLY A 66 -5.80 -1.60 -10.86
N PHE A 67 -4.99 -0.97 -10.00
CA PHE A 67 -5.24 -0.94 -8.56
C PHE A 67 -6.59 -0.31 -8.21
N ARG A 68 -6.95 0.82 -8.85
CA ARG A 68 -8.25 1.47 -8.62
C ARG A 68 -9.42 0.63 -9.11
N MET A 69 -9.26 -0.09 -10.22
CA MET A 69 -10.28 -1.04 -10.69
C MET A 69 -10.47 -2.17 -9.68
N ASN A 70 -9.38 -2.74 -9.15
CA ASN A 70 -9.46 -3.77 -8.11
C ASN A 70 -10.16 -3.27 -6.83
N LEU A 71 -9.98 -2.00 -6.46
CA LEU A 71 -10.70 -1.40 -5.31
C LEU A 71 -12.21 -1.32 -5.59
N LEU A 72 -12.60 -0.92 -6.80
CA LEU A 72 -14.00 -0.88 -7.20
C LEU A 72 -14.64 -2.27 -7.18
N ASP A 73 -13.91 -3.30 -7.62
CA ASP A 73 -14.38 -4.69 -7.62
C ASP A 73 -14.74 -5.20 -6.20
N ILE A 74 -14.09 -4.65 -5.18
CA ILE A 74 -14.36 -4.97 -3.76
C ILE A 74 -15.21 -3.90 -3.06
N GLY A 75 -15.78 -2.95 -3.81
CA GLY A 75 -16.68 -1.91 -3.29
C GLY A 75 -15.99 -0.80 -2.48
N ILE A 76 -14.69 -0.60 -2.66
CA ILE A 76 -13.92 0.47 -2.02
C ILE A 76 -13.76 1.65 -2.97
N ASP A 77 -14.04 2.87 -2.50
CA ASP A 77 -13.82 4.10 -3.27
C ASP A 77 -12.31 4.27 -3.57
N PRO A 78 -11.88 4.31 -4.84
CA PRO A 78 -10.48 4.48 -5.21
C PRO A 78 -9.98 5.92 -5.08
N ALA A 79 -10.85 6.93 -4.96
CA ALA A 79 -10.47 8.34 -4.96
C ALA A 79 -9.38 8.74 -3.93
N PRO A 80 -9.39 8.24 -2.67
CA PRO A 80 -8.35 8.58 -1.70
C PRO A 80 -7.03 7.84 -1.94
N TYR A 81 -6.98 6.84 -2.83
CA TYR A 81 -5.81 6.01 -3.04
C TYR A 81 -5.01 6.40 -4.30
N GLY A 82 -3.75 6.74 -4.08
CA GLY A 82 -2.78 7.14 -5.11
C GLY A 82 -1.38 6.62 -4.78
N THR A 83 -0.36 6.94 -5.58
CA THR A 83 1.01 6.43 -5.33
C THR A 83 1.54 6.82 -3.95
N HIS A 84 1.25 8.04 -3.49
CA HIS A 84 1.62 8.49 -2.15
C HIS A 84 0.85 7.81 -1.02
N SER A 85 -0.36 7.29 -1.25
CA SER A 85 -1.13 6.61 -0.19
C SER A 85 -0.46 5.31 0.26
N PHE A 86 0.29 4.64 -0.61
CA PHE A 86 1.04 3.43 -0.25
C PHE A 86 2.16 3.72 0.76
N CYS A 87 2.96 4.75 0.50
CA CYS A 87 4.04 5.16 1.40
C CYS A 87 3.47 5.63 2.76
N ARG A 88 2.35 6.36 2.73
CA ARG A 88 1.65 6.82 3.94
C ARG A 88 1.06 5.67 4.73
N GLY A 89 0.21 4.85 4.10
CA GLY A 89 -0.45 3.72 4.74
C GLY A 89 0.56 2.73 5.32
N GLY A 90 1.67 2.46 4.63
CA GLY A 90 2.77 1.67 5.17
C GLY A 90 3.38 2.28 6.42
N CYS A 91 3.70 3.57 6.40
CA CYS A 91 4.25 4.29 7.55
C CYS A 91 3.27 4.30 8.75
N GLN A 92 2.00 4.59 8.51
CA GLN A 92 0.93 4.59 9.51
C GLN A 92 0.74 3.19 10.12
N TRP A 93 0.71 2.12 9.31
CA TRP A 93 0.59 0.75 9.80
C TRP A 93 1.79 0.33 10.67
N LEU A 94 3.01 0.68 10.27
CA LEU A 94 4.20 0.39 11.07
C LEU A 94 4.18 1.14 12.42
N ALA A 95 3.69 2.37 12.44
CA ALA A 95 3.59 3.19 13.65
C ALA A 95 2.42 2.77 14.56
N THR A 96 1.25 2.49 13.99
CA THR A 96 0.00 2.26 14.71
C THR A 96 -0.17 0.79 15.07
N ASP A 97 -0.03 -0.13 14.12
CA ASP A 97 -0.30 -1.55 14.38
C ASP A 97 0.92 -2.25 14.96
N LEU A 98 2.10 -2.03 14.38
CA LEU A 98 3.34 -2.66 14.88
C LEU A 98 4.02 -1.86 16.00
N ARG A 99 3.56 -0.64 16.29
CA ARG A 99 4.12 0.25 17.33
C ARG A 99 5.63 0.47 17.18
N TRP A 100 6.12 0.53 15.95
CA TRP A 100 7.53 0.84 15.72
C TRP A 100 7.83 2.29 16.07
N THR A 101 9.01 2.53 16.65
CA THR A 101 9.47 3.90 16.88
C THR A 101 9.72 4.58 15.53
N ILE A 102 9.52 5.90 15.48
CA ILE A 102 9.78 6.71 14.27
C ILE A 102 11.18 6.45 13.72
N ARG A 103 12.19 6.34 14.62
CA ARG A 103 13.57 5.98 14.26
C ARG A 103 13.65 4.66 13.49
N LYS A 104 13.03 3.61 14.03
CA LYS A 104 13.02 2.27 13.41
C LYS A 104 12.31 2.29 12.05
N ILE A 105 11.25 3.09 11.90
CA ILE A 105 10.55 3.27 10.63
C ILE A 105 11.45 3.97 9.61
N CYS A 106 12.17 5.04 9.99
CA CYS A 106 13.13 5.71 9.12
C CYS A 106 14.25 4.78 8.65
N GLU A 107 14.85 4.03 9.59
CA GLU A 107 15.94 3.09 9.31
C GLU A 107 15.47 1.99 8.34
N TRP A 108 14.29 1.41 8.59
CA TRP A 108 13.71 0.39 7.71
C TRP A 108 13.32 0.95 6.33
N GLY A 109 12.78 2.16 6.29
CA GLY A 109 12.41 2.85 5.06
C GLY A 109 13.60 3.30 4.21
N GLY A 110 14.84 3.14 4.70
CA GLY A 110 16.06 3.57 4.03
C GLY A 110 16.18 5.10 3.97
N TRP A 111 15.59 5.81 4.94
CA TRP A 111 15.63 7.26 4.97
C TRP A 111 16.98 7.73 5.49
N SER A 112 17.56 8.73 4.84
CA SER A 112 18.73 9.45 5.33
C SER A 112 18.53 9.94 6.77
N THR A 113 19.59 9.92 7.56
CA THR A 113 19.60 10.52 8.91
C THR A 113 19.39 12.03 8.89
N ASP A 114 19.53 12.67 7.72
CA ASP A 114 19.49 14.12 7.55
C ASP A 114 18.10 14.69 7.21
N PHE A 115 17.04 13.90 7.32
CA PHE A 115 15.69 14.38 7.05
C PHE A 115 15.17 15.30 8.15
N SER A 116 14.55 16.42 7.74
CA SER A 116 13.75 17.23 8.66
C SER A 116 12.60 16.38 9.22
N TYR A 117 12.34 16.50 10.52
CA TYR A 117 11.21 15.87 11.22
C TYR A 117 9.87 16.09 10.51
N MET A 118 9.73 17.19 9.77
CA MET A 118 8.52 17.50 8.98
C MET A 118 8.27 16.53 7.83
N THR A 119 9.30 15.86 7.32
CA THR A 119 9.14 14.88 6.25
C THR A 119 8.41 13.63 6.75
N ILE A 120 8.76 13.10 7.92
CA ILE A 120 8.05 11.93 8.47
C ILE A 120 6.61 12.25 8.85
N VAL A 121 6.38 13.45 9.37
CA VAL A 121 5.03 13.91 9.73
C VAL A 121 4.10 13.89 8.51
N LYS A 122 4.57 14.24 7.31
CA LYS A 122 3.79 14.14 6.06
C LYS A 122 3.40 12.72 5.67
N TYR A 123 4.06 11.71 6.24
CA TYR A 123 3.75 10.29 6.03
C TYR A 123 2.91 9.68 7.15
N LEU A 124 2.98 10.25 8.36
CA LEU A 124 2.19 9.82 9.51
C LEU A 124 0.81 10.50 9.55
N ILE A 125 0.73 11.75 9.10
CA ILE A 125 -0.49 12.56 9.09
C ILE A 125 -0.95 12.73 7.64
N SER A 126 -2.19 12.31 7.37
CA SER A 126 -2.87 12.38 6.08
C SER A 126 -3.91 13.50 6.07
N TRP A 127 -4.24 13.99 4.87
CA TRP A 127 -5.40 14.86 4.68
C TRP A 127 -6.74 14.11 4.87
N ASN A 128 -6.68 12.78 4.76
CA ASN A 128 -7.80 11.88 5.05
C ASN A 128 -7.97 11.60 6.55
N ASP A 129 -6.98 11.95 7.38
CA ASP A 129 -7.15 11.88 8.83
C ASP A 129 -8.12 12.99 9.21
N ASP A 130 -9.22 12.67 9.88
CA ASP A 130 -10.23 13.66 10.26
C ASP A 130 -9.70 14.50 11.43
N PRO A 131 -9.27 15.76 11.21
CA PRO A 131 -8.72 16.58 12.30
C PRO A 131 -9.80 17.02 13.29
N ARG A 132 -11.08 16.75 12.98
CA ARG A 132 -12.23 17.04 13.84
C ARG A 132 -12.69 15.81 14.60
N GLU A 133 -12.01 14.68 14.43
CA GLU A 133 -12.27 13.51 15.25
C GLU A 133 -12.03 13.88 16.71
N ARG A 134 -13.09 13.76 17.52
CA ARG A 134 -13.00 14.05 18.95
C ARG A 134 -12.09 13.02 19.57
N ARG A 135 -11.24 13.45 20.50
CA ARG A 135 -10.27 12.59 21.18
C ARG A 135 -10.91 11.34 21.82
N GLU A 136 -12.14 11.48 22.34
CA GLU A 136 -12.92 10.38 22.91
C GLU A 136 -13.30 9.29 21.89
N ASP A 137 -13.37 9.64 20.61
CA ASP A 137 -13.76 8.73 19.54
C ASP A 137 -12.57 7.91 19.00
N PHE A 138 -11.31 8.24 19.34
CA PHE A 138 -10.10 7.52 18.90
C PHE A 138 -10.08 6.02 19.25
N PHE A 139 -10.84 5.61 20.27
CA PHE A 139 -10.93 4.22 20.71
C PHE A 139 -12.31 3.59 20.47
N ASN A 140 -13.21 4.27 19.77
CA ASN A 140 -14.54 3.76 19.50
C ASN A 140 -14.54 2.85 18.25
N MET A 141 -14.28 1.56 18.48
CA MET A 141 -14.26 0.52 17.44
C MET A 141 -15.61 0.21 16.78
N HIS A 142 -16.71 0.77 17.29
CA HIS A 142 -18.07 0.58 16.74
C HIS A 142 -18.56 1.77 15.90
N ARG A 143 -17.68 2.74 15.64
CA ARG A 143 -18.03 3.93 14.86
C ARG A 143 -18.31 3.57 13.40
N ALA A 144 -19.42 4.09 12.86
CA ALA A 144 -19.71 3.99 11.44
C ALA A 144 -18.64 4.76 10.64
N PRO A 145 -18.21 4.26 9.46
CA PRO A 145 -17.23 4.96 8.63
C PRO A 145 -17.69 6.39 8.33
N THR A 146 -16.76 7.35 8.31
CA THR A 146 -17.07 8.73 7.94
C THR A 146 -17.59 8.74 6.50
N ILE A 147 -18.90 8.92 6.34
CA ILE A 147 -19.55 8.93 5.03
C ILE A 147 -19.19 10.27 4.36
N ALA A 148 -18.71 10.21 3.12
CA ALA A 148 -18.45 11.41 2.34
C ALA A 148 -19.71 12.30 2.28
N CYS A 149 -19.55 13.61 2.43
CA CYS A 149 -20.67 14.55 2.41
C CYS A 149 -21.47 14.38 1.10
N PRO A 150 -22.79 14.14 1.16
CA PRO A 150 -23.59 13.88 -0.03
C PRO A 150 -23.67 15.10 -0.98
N ALA A 151 -23.33 16.30 -0.49
CA ALA A 151 -23.33 17.52 -1.28
C ALA A 151 -22.03 17.77 -2.05
N CYS A 152 -20.87 17.28 -1.58
CA CYS A 152 -19.58 17.58 -2.21
C CYS A 152 -18.65 16.38 -2.41
N GLY A 153 -19.05 15.18 -1.97
CA GLY A 153 -18.29 13.94 -2.11
C GLY A 153 -16.98 13.91 -1.33
N ARG A 154 -16.78 14.80 -0.34
CA ARG A 154 -15.58 14.88 0.50
C ARG A 154 -15.94 14.86 1.98
N THR A 155 -14.98 14.55 2.84
CA THR A 155 -15.04 14.80 4.28
C THR A 155 -14.94 16.31 4.53
N CYS A 156 -16.06 17.01 4.65
CA CYS A 156 -16.15 18.47 4.88
C CYS A 156 -16.87 18.79 6.19
N ALA A 157 -16.97 20.08 6.57
CA ALA A 157 -17.73 20.50 7.76
C ALA A 157 -19.24 20.26 7.67
N CYS A 158 -19.67 19.77 6.53
CA CYS A 158 -21.03 19.51 6.13
C CYS A 158 -21.42 18.03 6.28
N SER A 159 -20.48 17.16 6.70
CA SER A 159 -20.74 15.81 7.20
C SER A 159 -20.77 15.79 8.71
#